data_AF-A0A8B0STL3-F1
#
_entry.id   AF-A0A8B0STL3-F1
#
_cell.length_a   1.000
_cell.length_b   1.000
_cell.length_c   1.000
_cell.angle_alpha   90.00
_cell.angle_beta   90.00
_cell.angle_gamma   90.00
#
_symmetry.space_group_name_H-M   'P 1'
#
loop_
_entity.id
_entity.type
_entity.pdbx_description
1 polymer ?
#
loop_
_entity_poly.entity_id
_entity_poly.type
_entity_poly.pdbx_seq_one_letter_code
_entity_poly.pdbx_strand_id
1 'polypeptide(L)' 'MLKGMTSQRLVALFVTGVALLNFPLLTLWDHEAQLLGIPLFPLGLFLVWGFLIAALAWVMETGED' A
#
# COMPACT_ATOMS: atom_id res chain seq x y z
N MET A 1 -6.73 3.20 24.13
CA MET A 1 -7.79 3.45 23.12
C MET A 1 -7.20 4.43 22.12
N LEU A 2 -6.87 3.98 20.92
CA LEU A 2 -6.46 4.88 19.83
C LEU A 2 -7.56 5.95 19.68
N LYS A 3 -7.20 7.24 19.69
CA LYS A 3 -8.14 8.35 19.42
C LYS A 3 -8.92 7.99 18.15
N GLY A 4 -10.24 8.14 18.14
CA GLY A 4 -11.11 7.62 17.06
C GLY A 4 -10.66 8.00 15.64
N MET A 5 -10.00 9.14 15.46
CA MET A 5 -9.42 9.56 14.18
C MET A 5 -8.27 8.68 13.70
N THR A 6 -7.35 8.27 14.57
CA THR A 6 -6.22 7.39 14.19
C THR A 6 -6.73 6.00 13.81
N SER A 7 -7.69 5.46 14.57
CA SER A 7 -8.34 4.19 14.19
C SER A 7 -9.03 4.28 12.83
N GLN A 8 -9.74 5.38 12.54
CA GLN A 8 -10.38 5.57 11.23
C GLN A 8 -9.35 5.64 10.09
N ARG A 9 -8.22 6.34 10.28
CA ARG A 9 -7.12 6.40 9.30
C ARG A 9 -6.50 5.03 9.04
N LEU A 10 -6.30 4.23 10.09
CA LEU A 10 -5.77 2.87 9.96
C LEU A 10 -6.73 1.94 9.21
N VAL A 11 -8.04 2.03 9.48
CA VAL A 11 -9.04 1.27 8.72
C VAL A 11 -9.07 1.71 7.25
N ALA A 12 -9.02 3.00 6.98
CA ALA A 12 -8.96 3.51 5.60
C ALA A 12 -7.70 3.03 4.87
N LEU A 13 -6.54 3.04 5.54
CA LEU A 13 -5.28 2.52 5.00
C LEU A 13 -5.36 1.02 4.73
N PHE A 14 -5.95 0.25 5.65
CA PHE A 14 -6.16 -1.18 5.48
C PHE A 14 -7.05 -1.49 4.28
N VAL A 15 -8.22 -0.84 4.17
CA VAL A 15 -9.13 -1.02 3.02
C VAL A 15 -8.45 -0.62 1.72
N THR A 16 -7.66 0.46 1.73
CA THR A 16 -6.86 0.88 0.57
C THR A 16 -5.82 -0.17 0.20
N GLY A 17 -5.11 -0.74 1.18
CA GLY A 17 -4.16 -1.82 0.95
C GLY A 17 -4.82 -3.07 0.38
N VAL A 18 -5.97 -3.48 0.93
CA VAL A 18 -6.78 -4.59 0.39
C VAL A 18 -7.23 -4.31 -1.04
N ALA A 19 -7.68 -3.09 -1.33
CA ALA A 19 -8.07 -2.70 -2.69
C ALA A 19 -6.88 -2.76 -3.65
N LEU A 20 -5.76 -2.11 -3.32
CA LEU A 20 -4.56 -2.05 -4.17
C LEU A 20 -3.91 -3.42 -4.39
N LEU A 21 -3.95 -4.30 -3.38
CA LEU A 21 -3.33 -5.62 -3.42
C LEU A 21 -4.33 -6.75 -3.69
N ASN A 22 -5.53 -6.44 -4.18
CA ASN A 22 -6.46 -7.48 -4.60
C ASN A 22 -6.02 -8.10 -5.93
N PHE A 23 -6.41 -9.36 -6.16
CA PHE A 23 -6.03 -10.09 -7.37
C PHE A 23 -6.47 -9.38 -8.66
N PRO A 24 -7.70 -8.84 -8.80
CA PRO A 24 -8.10 -8.12 -10.00
C PRO A 24 -7.22 -6.92 -10.37
N LEU A 25 -6.82 -6.09 -9.40
CA LEU A 25 -5.92 -4.96 -9.69
C LEU A 25 -4.49 -5.43 -9.93
N LEU A 26 -4.03 -6.47 -9.23
CA LEU A 26 -2.72 -7.08 -9.49
C LEU A 26 -2.63 -7.65 -10.91
N THR A 27 -3.70 -8.23 -11.46
CA THR A 27 -3.71 -8.70 -12.85
C THR A 27 -3.54 -7.58 -13.89
N LEU A 28 -3.82 -6.32 -13.55
CA LEU A 28 -3.53 -5.18 -14.44
C LEU A 28 -2.03 -4.98 -14.67
N TRP A 29 -1.18 -5.53 -13.80
CA TRP A 29 0.27 -5.43 -13.89
C TRP A 29 0.91 -6.70 -14.48
N ASP A 30 0.10 -7.72 -14.79
CA ASP A 30 0.54 -9.00 -15.34
C ASP A 30 0.85 -8.87 -16.84
N HIS A 31 1.88 -8.09 -17.13
CA HIS A 31 2.41 -7.88 -18.46
C HIS A 31 3.83 -8.43 -18.50
N GLU A 32 4.23 -9.01 -19.63
CA GLU A 32 5.63 -9.38 -19.92
C GLU A 32 6.50 -8.14 -20.20
N ALA A 33 6.39 -7.12 -19.35
CA ALA A 33 7.14 -5.88 -19.40
C ALA A 33 8.24 -5.88 -18.33
N GLN A 34 9.37 -5.29 -18.67
CA GLN A 34 10.50 -5.10 -17.75
C GLN A 34 10.91 -3.63 -17.75
N LEU A 35 11.22 -3.11 -16.55
CA LEU A 35 11.80 -1.78 -16.35
C LEU A 35 13.20 -1.97 -15.79
N LEU A 36 14.22 -1.44 -16.48
CA LEU A 36 15.64 -1.57 -16.08
C LEU A 36 16.08 -3.03 -15.83
N GLY A 37 15.50 -3.99 -16.58
CA GLY A 37 15.76 -5.43 -16.42
C GLY A 37 14.98 -6.10 -15.29
N ILE A 38 14.14 -5.37 -14.55
CA ILE A 38 13.29 -5.91 -13.48
C ILE A 38 11.87 -6.10 -14.03
N PRO A 39 11.23 -7.27 -13.82
CA PRO A 39 9.85 -7.46 -14.23
C PRO A 39 8.91 -6.44 -13.58
N LEU A 40 7.97 -5.90 -14.37
CA LEU A 40 7.09 -4.80 -13.96
C LEU A 40 6.20 -5.20 -12.77
N PHE A 41 5.66 -6.42 -12.80
CA PHE A 41 4.78 -6.93 -11.75
C PHE A 41 5.40 -6.90 -10.34
N PRO A 42 6.54 -7.59 -10.06
CA PRO A 42 7.15 -7.55 -8.74
C PRO A 42 7.61 -6.13 -8.37
N LEU A 43 8.13 -5.36 -9.33
CA LEU A 43 8.53 -3.97 -9.06
C LEU A 43 7.36 -3.14 -8.54
N GLY A 44 6.21 -3.24 -9.20
CA GLY A 44 4.97 -2.62 -8.78
C GLY A 44 4.47 -3.03 -7.42
N LEU A 45 4.45 -4.34 -7.20
CA LEU A 45 4.03 -4.92 -5.93
C LEU A 45 4.85 -4.36 -4.77
N PHE A 46 6.17 -4.31 -4.91
CA PHE A 46 7.06 -3.75 -3.88
C PHE A 46 6.91 -2.24 -3.72
N LEU A 47 6.65 -1.49 -4.80
CA LEU A 47 6.39 -0.05 -4.71
C LEU A 47 5.08 0.25 -3.94
N VAL A 48 4.00 -0.45 -4.26
CA VAL A 48 2.71 -0.31 -3.54
C VAL A 48 2.88 -0.71 -2.08
N TRP A 49 3.57 -1.82 -1.81
CA TRP A 49 3.82 -2.28 -0.45
C TRP A 49 4.67 -1.29 0.36
N GLY A 50 5.75 -0.77 -0.22
CA GLY A 50 6.60 0.25 0.41
C GLY A 50 5.83 1.54 0.69
N PHE A 51 4.97 1.97 -0.24
CA PHE A 51 4.08 3.11 -0.04
C PHE A 51 3.12 2.91 1.14
N LEU A 52 2.49 1.72 1.25
CA LEU A 52 1.60 1.40 2.37
C LEU A 52 2.32 1.43 3.72
N ILE A 53 3.58 0.94 3.77
CA ILE A 53 4.40 1.00 4.99
C ILE A 53 4.73 2.44 5.36
N ALA A 54 5.18 3.25 4.38
CA ALA A 54 5.47 4.65 4.63
C ALA A 54 4.23 5.42 5.12
N ALA A 55 3.07 5.16 4.51
CA ALA A 55 1.80 5.73 4.95
C ALA A 55 1.39 5.26 6.35
N LEU A 56 1.63 3.98 6.69
CA LEU A 56 1.38 3.45 8.03
C LEU A 56 2.26 4.14 9.07
N ALA A 57 3.57 4.24 8.81
CA ALA A 57 4.51 4.92 9.69
C ALA A 57 4.08 6.38 9.93
N TRP A 58 3.76 7.09 8.85
CA TRP A 58 3.27 8.48 8.93
C TRP A 58 2.00 8.62 9.78
N VAL A 59 1.01 7.73 9.60
CA VAL A 59 -0.24 7.77 10.38
C VAL A 59 0.01 7.52 11.86
N MET A 60 0.98 6.65 12.19
CA MET A 60 1.35 6.37 13.57
C MET A 60 2.08 7.54 14.22
N GLU A 61 3.07 8.12 13.53
CA GLU A 61 3.85 9.27 14.02
C GLU A 61 2.97 10.51 14.22
N THR A 62 2.07 10.82 13.28
CA THR A 62 1.13 11.95 13.41
C THR A 62 -0.03 11.72 14.37
N GLY A 63 -0.15 10.51 14.93
CA GLY A 63 -1.15 10.18 15.95
C GLY A 63 -0.68 10.42 17.39
N GLU A 64 0.63 10.62 17.60
CA GLU A 64 1.24 10.91 18.90
C GLU A 64 1.28 12.40 19.26
N ASP A 65 1.17 13.30 18.27
CA ASP A 65 0.93 14.74 18.45
C ASP A 65 -0.54 15.05 18.87
#